data_AF-A0A6A4X2R0-F1
#
_entry.id   AF-A0A6A4X2R0-F1
#
_cell.length_a   1.000
_cell.length_b   1.000
_cell.length_c   1.000
_cell.angle_alpha   90.00
_cell.angle_beta   90.00
_cell.angle_gamma   90.00
#
_symmetry.space_group_name_H-M   'P 1'
#
loop_
_entity.id
_entity.type
_entity.pdbx_description
1 polymer ?
#
loop_
_entity_poly.entity_id
_entity_poly.type
_entity_poly.pdbx_seq_one_letter_code
_entity_poly.pdbx_strand_id
1 'polypeptide(L)'
;MLEDRQVLRDVWDGRLPVCFRLADNEVHTVSAPDPFYMLIPRMTYFPLVIDKVRRHFSQSVHPDHAKSDVWLEWGDMPLQWHYPVGLQFDLLATDSVLPWNLVVHFTDRPDQCPFMKREAMESFFFSTVKEADQLKHKGSAISSLGKRDHSQLWTGLAFDDARAIIHGIEPPMDTPLQWLSQHFSYADNFLHIVVFP
;
A
#
# COMPACT_ATOMS: atom_id res chain seq x y z
N MET A 1 -10.84 25.92 -5.46
CA MET A 1 -10.32 25.83 -6.86
C MET A 1 -8.80 25.79 -6.95
N LEU A 2 -8.04 26.73 -6.35
CA LEU A 2 -6.57 26.65 -6.28
C LEU A 2 -6.10 25.79 -5.10
N GLU A 3 -6.73 25.94 -3.93
CA GLU A 3 -6.43 25.16 -2.73
C GLU A 3 -6.71 23.66 -2.91
N ASP A 4 -7.85 23.30 -3.51
CA ASP A 4 -8.18 21.90 -3.85
C ASP A 4 -7.14 21.24 -4.79
N ARG A 5 -6.58 22.01 -5.72
CA ARG A 5 -5.52 21.53 -6.62
C ARG A 5 -4.19 21.33 -5.88
N GLN A 6 -3.95 22.11 -4.83
CA GLN A 6 -2.78 21.92 -3.99
C GLN A 6 -2.90 20.62 -3.20
N VAL A 7 -4.07 20.33 -2.63
CA VAL A 7 -4.35 19.04 -1.94
C VAL A 7 -4.04 17.86 -2.86
N LEU A 8 -4.53 17.88 -4.10
CA LEU A 8 -4.25 16.81 -5.07
C LEU A 8 -2.76 16.62 -5.35
N ARG A 9 -1.99 17.72 -5.40
CA ARG A 9 -0.53 17.67 -5.58
C ARG A 9 0.14 17.10 -4.34
N ASP A 10 -0.25 17.53 -3.15
CA ASP A 10 0.34 17.08 -1.90
C ASP A 10 0.10 15.58 -1.70
N VAL A 11 -1.11 15.09 -2.00
CA VAL A 11 -1.44 13.66 -2.00
C VAL A 11 -0.59 12.88 -3.02
N TRP A 12 -0.47 13.39 -4.25
CA TRP A 12 0.31 12.76 -5.31
C TRP A 12 1.82 12.73 -5.02
N ASP A 13 2.34 13.80 -4.46
CA ASP A 13 3.76 13.98 -4.14
C ASP A 13 4.16 13.38 -2.79
N GLY A 14 3.21 12.87 -2.02
CA GLY A 14 3.47 12.10 -0.80
C GLY A 14 4.52 11.00 -1.02
N ARG A 15 5.55 10.98 -0.18
CA ARG A 15 6.62 9.97 -0.18
C ARG A 15 6.71 9.27 1.16
N LEU A 16 7.17 8.04 1.13
CA LEU A 16 7.47 7.23 2.30
C LEU A 16 8.95 6.82 2.26
N PRO A 17 9.74 7.09 3.31
CA PRO A 17 11.09 6.56 3.41
C PRO A 17 11.05 5.09 3.78
N VAL A 18 11.58 4.24 2.91
CA VAL A 18 11.60 2.79 3.07
C VAL A 18 13.04 2.29 3.09
N CYS A 19 13.34 1.44 4.06
CA CYS A 19 14.61 0.73 4.21
C CYS A 19 14.38 -0.74 3.88
N PHE A 20 15.03 -1.24 2.83
CA PHE A 20 15.00 -2.65 2.47
C PHE A 20 16.24 -3.36 3.00
N ARG A 21 16.05 -4.55 3.56
CA ARG A 21 17.13 -5.45 4.00
C ARG A 21 16.92 -6.82 3.40
N LEU A 22 17.99 -7.49 3.00
CA LEU A 22 17.91 -8.89 2.59
C LEU A 22 17.65 -9.75 3.82
N ALA A 23 16.82 -10.78 3.68
CA ALA A 23 16.60 -11.76 4.72
C ALA A 23 17.91 -12.44 5.14
N ASP A 24 18.19 -12.49 6.45
CA ASP A 24 19.48 -12.95 6.98
C ASP A 24 19.81 -14.41 6.58
N ASN A 25 18.78 -15.24 6.45
CA ASN A 25 18.89 -16.64 6.01
C ASN A 25 19.13 -16.79 4.50
N GLU A 26 19.02 -15.72 3.71
CA GLU A 26 19.23 -15.74 2.26
C GLU A 26 20.56 -15.08 1.84
N VAL A 27 21.33 -14.55 2.81
CA VAL A 27 22.67 -13.99 2.56
C VAL A 27 23.65 -15.11 2.22
N HIS A 28 24.15 -15.09 1.00
CA HIS A 28 25.13 -16.06 0.48
C HIS A 28 26.57 -15.50 0.46
N THR A 29 26.77 -14.24 0.82
CA THR A 29 28.08 -13.58 0.91
C THR A 29 28.69 -13.68 2.31
N VAL A 30 30.00 -13.40 2.44
CA VAL A 30 30.72 -13.42 3.72
C VAL A 30 30.14 -12.42 4.74
N SER A 31 29.64 -11.30 4.25
CA SER A 31 28.93 -10.29 5.05
C SER A 31 27.58 -9.98 4.43
N ALA A 32 26.63 -9.54 5.26
CA ALA A 32 25.34 -9.04 4.78
C ALA A 32 25.53 -7.81 3.86
N PRO A 33 24.70 -7.65 2.82
CA PRO A 33 24.72 -6.45 1.98
C PRO A 33 24.24 -5.22 2.74
N ASP A 34 24.70 -4.05 2.31
CA ASP A 34 24.18 -2.78 2.85
C ASP A 34 22.67 -2.65 2.60
N PRO A 35 21.90 -2.12 3.57
CA PRO A 35 20.49 -1.83 3.37
C PRO A 35 20.26 -0.87 2.21
N PHE A 36 19.17 -1.07 1.47
CA PHE A 36 18.81 -0.21 0.34
C PHE A 36 17.72 0.78 0.76
N TYR A 37 17.96 2.07 0.64
CA TYR A 37 17.00 3.11 1.03
C TYR A 37 16.34 3.75 -0.20
N MET A 38 15.02 3.99 -0.13
CA MET A 38 14.28 4.68 -1.18
C MET A 38 13.15 5.54 -0.61
N LEU A 39 12.96 6.73 -1.17
CA LEU A 39 11.72 7.50 -1.02
C LEU A 39 10.71 7.01 -2.06
N ILE A 40 9.67 6.31 -1.62
CA ILE A 40 8.68 5.69 -2.51
C ILE A 40 7.39 6.52 -2.51
N PRO A 41 6.80 6.85 -3.67
CA PRO A 41 5.49 7.48 -3.76
C PRO A 41 4.41 6.67 -3.05
N ARG A 42 3.63 7.30 -2.16
CA ARG A 42 2.50 6.63 -1.47
C ARG A 42 1.49 6.06 -2.47
N MET A 43 1.30 6.72 -3.60
CA MET A 43 0.36 6.37 -4.68
C MET A 43 0.77 5.14 -5.51
N THR A 44 2.02 4.69 -5.41
CA THR A 44 2.53 3.59 -6.26
C THR A 44 2.30 2.23 -5.62
N TYR A 45 2.72 1.18 -6.33
CA TYR A 45 2.69 -0.20 -5.88
C TYR A 45 4.12 -0.75 -5.86
N PHE A 46 4.46 -1.61 -4.88
CA PHE A 46 5.80 -2.19 -4.78
C PHE A 46 6.30 -2.87 -6.06
N PRO A 47 5.50 -3.67 -6.80
CA PRO A 47 5.93 -4.26 -8.08
C PRO A 47 6.50 -3.24 -9.09
N LEU A 48 6.07 -1.98 -9.05
CA LEU A 48 6.51 -0.95 -9.99
C LEU A 48 7.89 -0.36 -9.64
N VAL A 49 8.34 -0.52 -8.39
CA VAL A 49 9.58 0.09 -7.87
C VAL A 49 10.61 -0.94 -7.40
N ILE A 50 10.21 -2.21 -7.25
CA ILE A 50 11.00 -3.27 -6.61
C ILE A 50 12.22 -3.70 -7.43
N ASP A 51 12.22 -3.46 -8.74
CA ASP A 51 13.32 -3.86 -9.64
C ASP A 51 14.69 -3.30 -9.22
N LYS A 52 14.72 -2.08 -8.67
CA LYS A 52 15.98 -1.47 -8.19
C LYS A 52 16.50 -2.21 -6.95
N VAL A 53 15.58 -2.60 -6.07
CA VAL A 53 15.87 -3.34 -4.83
C VAL A 53 16.37 -4.75 -5.16
N ARG A 54 15.68 -5.45 -6.07
CA ARG A 54 16.08 -6.76 -6.57
C ARG A 54 17.51 -6.75 -7.12
N ARG A 55 17.83 -5.79 -8.00
CA ARG A 55 19.18 -5.69 -8.59
C ARG A 55 20.28 -5.43 -7.57
N HIS A 56 19.98 -4.69 -6.50
CA HIS A 56 20.94 -4.43 -5.42
C HIS A 56 21.28 -5.73 -4.68
N PHE A 57 20.27 -6.52 -4.30
CA PHE A 57 20.45 -7.74 -3.50
C PHE A 57 20.75 -9.01 -4.29
N SER A 58 20.49 -9.05 -5.61
CA SER A 58 20.70 -10.24 -6.45
C SER A 58 22.14 -10.78 -6.46
N GLN A 59 23.11 -9.91 -6.15
CA GLN A 59 24.53 -10.23 -6.07
C GLN A 59 24.96 -10.81 -4.70
N SER A 60 24.05 -10.80 -3.73
CA SER A 60 24.29 -11.29 -2.36
C SER A 60 23.52 -12.57 -2.02
N VAL A 61 22.67 -13.06 -2.93
CA VAL A 61 21.90 -14.31 -2.79
C VAL A 61 22.53 -15.44 -3.59
N HIS A 62 22.09 -16.68 -3.36
CA HIS A 62 22.55 -17.84 -4.13
C HIS A 62 22.27 -17.64 -5.64
N PRO A 63 23.20 -17.99 -6.55
CA PRO A 63 23.07 -17.75 -7.99
C PRO A 63 21.78 -18.31 -8.62
N ASP A 64 21.29 -19.44 -8.11
CA ASP A 64 20.03 -20.06 -8.59
C ASP A 64 18.79 -19.22 -8.31
N HIS A 65 18.85 -18.33 -7.30
CA HIS A 65 17.75 -17.47 -6.88
C HIS A 65 17.95 -16.01 -7.29
N ALA A 66 19.12 -15.63 -7.81
CA ALA A 66 19.42 -14.25 -8.21
C ALA A 66 18.46 -13.67 -9.26
N LYS A 67 17.78 -14.54 -10.03
CA LYS A 67 16.77 -14.17 -11.04
C LYS A 67 15.33 -14.38 -10.57
N SER A 68 15.12 -14.89 -9.36
CA SER A 68 13.79 -15.09 -8.80
C SER A 68 13.04 -13.77 -8.66
N ASP A 69 11.72 -13.86 -8.68
CA ASP A 69 10.87 -12.78 -8.23
C ASP A 69 11.04 -12.63 -6.71
N VAL A 70 11.08 -11.40 -6.25
CA VAL A 70 11.19 -11.11 -4.82
C VAL A 70 9.81 -10.99 -4.19
N TRP A 71 9.72 -11.07 -2.87
CA TRP A 71 8.57 -10.63 -2.09
C TRP A 71 9.04 -9.85 -0.85
N LEU A 72 8.12 -9.11 -0.24
CA LEU A 72 8.41 -8.20 0.86
C LEU A 72 7.71 -8.66 2.13
N GLU A 73 8.40 -8.55 3.25
CA GLU A 73 7.89 -8.88 4.57
C GLU A 73 8.00 -7.68 5.50
N TRP A 74 7.00 -7.53 6.38
CA TRP A 74 7.05 -6.63 7.52
C TRP A 74 6.48 -7.34 8.75
N GLY A 75 7.29 -7.46 9.81
CA GLY A 75 6.86 -8.03 11.09
C GLY A 75 6.24 -9.42 10.95
N ASP A 76 6.93 -10.34 10.28
CA ASP A 76 6.49 -11.72 9.98
C ASP A 76 5.24 -11.81 9.08
N MET A 77 4.80 -10.68 8.48
CA MET A 77 3.67 -10.64 7.55
C MET A 77 4.12 -10.34 6.12
N PRO A 78 3.74 -11.17 5.14
CA PRO A 78 3.99 -10.88 3.73
C PRO A 78 3.13 -9.71 3.26
N LEU A 79 3.77 -8.73 2.64
CA LEU A 79 3.11 -7.56 2.08
C LEU A 79 2.27 -7.92 0.86
N GLN A 80 1.13 -7.26 0.73
CA GLN A 80 0.16 -7.49 -0.33
C GLN A 80 0.45 -6.56 -1.51
N TRP A 81 0.96 -7.12 -2.61
CA TRP A 81 1.40 -6.33 -3.78
C TRP A 81 0.31 -5.48 -4.44
N HIS A 82 -0.95 -5.86 -4.27
CA HIS A 82 -2.11 -5.25 -4.93
C HIS A 82 -2.65 -4.02 -4.19
N TYR A 83 -2.07 -3.68 -3.03
CA TYR A 83 -2.38 -2.44 -2.33
C TYR A 83 -1.35 -1.35 -2.59
N PRO A 84 -1.77 -0.08 -2.69
CA PRO A 84 -0.84 1.04 -2.75
C PRO A 84 0.13 1.05 -1.58
N VAL A 85 1.36 1.51 -1.80
CA VAL A 85 2.43 1.56 -0.79
C VAL A 85 1.99 2.38 0.43
N GLY A 86 1.35 3.52 0.21
CA GLY A 86 0.85 4.38 1.28
C GLY A 86 -0.20 3.68 2.14
N LEU A 87 -1.11 2.92 1.52
CA LEU A 87 -2.15 2.18 2.21
C LEU A 87 -1.55 1.08 3.08
N GLN A 88 -0.59 0.31 2.55
CA GLN A 88 0.05 -0.75 3.31
C GLN A 88 0.81 -0.20 4.52
N PHE A 89 1.49 0.94 4.37
CA PHE A 89 2.13 1.60 5.49
C PHE A 89 1.10 2.10 6.51
N ASP A 90 0.04 2.75 6.04
CA ASP A 90 -0.98 3.30 6.94
C ASP A 90 -1.69 2.19 7.74
N LEU A 91 -1.91 1.03 7.11
CA LEU A 91 -2.55 -0.13 7.74
C LEU A 91 -1.64 -0.86 8.74
N LEU A 92 -0.36 -1.03 8.40
CA LEU A 92 0.54 -1.92 9.13
C LEU A 92 1.44 -1.15 10.10
N ALA A 93 1.92 0.01 9.71
CA ALA A 93 3.09 0.63 10.29
C ALA A 93 2.93 2.15 10.56
N THR A 94 1.71 2.70 10.60
CA THR A 94 1.48 4.15 10.84
C THR A 94 2.24 4.66 12.05
N ASP A 95 2.17 3.94 13.17
CA ASP A 95 2.80 4.34 14.43
C ASP A 95 4.26 3.82 14.57
N SER A 96 4.82 3.24 13.51
CA SER A 96 6.20 2.76 13.50
C SER A 96 7.21 3.88 13.26
N VAL A 97 8.43 3.68 13.79
CA VAL A 97 9.55 4.60 13.55
C VAL A 97 10.00 4.50 12.10
N LEU A 98 10.07 5.65 11.41
CA LEU A 98 10.63 5.74 10.06
C LEU A 98 12.17 5.60 10.06
N PRO A 99 12.77 5.09 8.97
CA PRO A 99 12.15 4.60 7.74
C PRO A 99 11.40 3.27 7.95
N TRP A 100 10.40 3.01 7.10
CA TRP A 100 9.69 1.73 7.13
C TRP A 100 10.64 0.60 6.75
N ASN A 101 10.94 -0.28 7.70
CA ASN A 101 11.93 -1.36 7.54
C ASN A 101 11.26 -2.61 6.98
N LEU A 102 11.61 -2.98 5.74
CA LEU A 102 11.09 -4.13 5.04
C LEU A 102 12.18 -5.17 4.81
N VAL A 103 11.82 -6.44 4.95
CA VAL A 103 12.69 -7.57 4.60
C VAL A 103 12.37 -8.02 3.18
N VAL A 104 13.40 -8.28 2.40
CA VAL A 104 13.33 -8.72 1.01
C VAL A 104 13.72 -10.18 0.95
N HIS A 105 12.88 -10.96 0.30
CA HIS A 105 13.06 -12.41 0.13
C HIS A 105 13.07 -12.76 -1.36
N PHE A 106 13.90 -13.73 -1.73
CA PHE A 106 14.03 -14.32 -3.06
C PHE A 106 13.53 -15.76 -3.10
N THR A 107 13.35 -16.40 -1.94
CA THR A 107 12.87 -17.78 -1.80
C THR A 107 11.66 -17.87 -0.87
N ASP A 108 11.14 -19.09 -0.68
CA ASP A 108 10.13 -19.44 0.34
C ASP A 108 8.91 -18.53 0.39
N ARG A 109 8.46 -18.08 -0.79
CA ARG A 109 7.31 -17.19 -0.89
C ARG A 109 6.03 -17.89 -0.40
N PRO A 110 5.25 -17.26 0.50
CA PRO A 110 3.95 -17.76 0.90
C PRO A 110 3.00 -17.93 -0.30
N ASP A 111 2.24 -19.01 -0.33
CA ASP A 111 1.25 -19.30 -1.40
C ASP A 111 0.20 -18.19 -1.56
N GLN A 112 -0.05 -17.45 -0.48
CA GLN A 112 -1.02 -16.36 -0.41
C GLN A 112 -0.52 -15.05 -1.03
N CYS A 113 0.73 -14.97 -1.47
CA CYS A 113 1.31 -13.80 -2.12
C CYS A 113 1.45 -14.05 -3.64
N PRO A 114 0.53 -13.55 -4.50
CA PRO A 114 0.61 -13.77 -5.94
C PRO A 114 1.90 -13.20 -6.57
N PHE A 115 2.26 -13.70 -7.75
CA PHE A 115 3.46 -13.27 -8.48
C PHE A 115 3.39 -11.79 -8.91
N MET A 116 4.45 -11.05 -8.61
CA MET A 116 4.65 -9.66 -9.02
C MET A 116 5.07 -9.57 -10.50
N LYS A 117 4.15 -9.81 -11.43
CA LYS A 117 4.38 -9.47 -12.85
C LYS A 117 3.82 -8.10 -13.18
N ARG A 118 4.62 -7.29 -13.89
CA ARG A 118 4.26 -5.92 -14.27
C ARG A 118 2.98 -5.88 -15.10
N GLU A 119 2.78 -6.84 -16.00
CA GLU A 119 1.61 -6.95 -16.86
C GLU A 119 0.34 -7.28 -16.08
N ALA A 120 0.48 -8.12 -15.03
CA ALA A 120 -0.61 -8.43 -14.12
C ALA A 120 -1.01 -7.20 -13.29
N MET A 121 -0.03 -6.40 -12.88
CA MET A 121 -0.28 -5.15 -12.15
C MET A 121 -1.02 -4.11 -12.99
N GLU A 122 -0.65 -3.95 -14.27
CA GLU A 122 -1.35 -3.04 -15.18
C GLU A 122 -2.81 -3.46 -15.37
N SER A 123 -3.04 -4.75 -15.61
CA SER A 123 -4.39 -5.30 -15.76
C SER A 123 -5.23 -5.13 -14.49
N PHE A 124 -4.63 -5.40 -13.33
CA PHE A 124 -5.26 -5.19 -12.02
C PHE A 124 -5.64 -3.72 -11.81
N PHE A 125 -4.70 -2.80 -12.01
CA PHE A 125 -4.94 -1.36 -11.86
C PHE A 125 -6.12 -0.88 -12.71
N PHE A 126 -6.17 -1.25 -14.00
CA PHE A 126 -7.28 -0.88 -14.86
C PHE A 126 -8.60 -1.56 -14.48
N SER A 127 -8.55 -2.76 -13.91
CA SER A 127 -9.75 -3.40 -13.35
C SER A 127 -10.31 -2.59 -12.17
N THR A 128 -9.45 -2.17 -11.25
CA THR A 128 -9.84 -1.34 -10.09
C THR A 128 -10.38 0.02 -10.52
N VAL A 129 -9.74 0.68 -11.50
CA VAL A 129 -10.24 1.95 -12.06
C VAL A 129 -11.63 1.79 -12.68
N LYS A 130 -11.86 0.70 -13.44
CA LYS A 130 -13.18 0.41 -14.02
C LYS A 130 -14.22 0.15 -12.94
N GLU A 131 -13.87 -0.58 -11.89
CA GLU A 131 -14.75 -0.84 -10.75
C GLU A 131 -15.13 0.46 -10.03
N ALA A 132 -14.15 1.34 -9.76
CA ALA A 132 -14.40 2.63 -9.13
C ALA A 132 -15.31 3.54 -9.99
N ASP A 133 -15.12 3.52 -11.32
CA ASP A 133 -15.96 4.27 -12.26
C ASP A 133 -17.41 3.74 -12.26
N GLN A 134 -17.56 2.41 -12.27
CA GLN A 134 -18.87 1.75 -12.18
C GLN A 134 -19.62 2.17 -10.90
N LEU A 135 -18.93 2.31 -9.77
CA LEU A 135 -19.53 2.76 -8.50
C LEU A 135 -19.91 4.25 -8.52
N LYS A 136 -19.02 5.12 -9.01
CA LYS A 136 -19.19 6.59 -8.97
C LYS A 136 -20.19 7.12 -9.98
N HIS A 137 -20.08 6.64 -11.22
CA HIS A 137 -20.95 7.05 -12.33
C HIS A 137 -22.03 6.01 -12.62
N LYS A 138 -22.24 5.14 -11.62
CA LYS A 138 -23.38 4.24 -11.45
C LYS A 138 -23.42 3.05 -12.40
N GLY A 139 -23.60 3.26 -13.68
CA GLY A 139 -24.60 2.42 -14.37
C GLY A 139 -26.02 2.55 -13.73
N SER A 140 -26.24 2.17 -12.46
CA SER A 140 -27.27 2.67 -11.51
C SER A 140 -26.90 2.27 -10.07
N ALA A 141 -26.77 3.22 -9.14
CA ALA A 141 -26.18 3.08 -7.78
C ALA A 141 -26.79 2.04 -6.83
N ILE A 142 -25.92 1.62 -5.88
CA ILE A 142 -26.18 1.17 -4.51
C ILE A 142 -27.17 0.00 -4.37
N SER A 143 -26.60 -1.21 -4.38
CA SER A 143 -27.05 -2.38 -3.61
C SER A 143 -25.78 -3.24 -3.42
N SER A 144 -25.33 -3.66 -2.23
CA SER A 144 -26.01 -3.96 -0.98
C SER A 144 -24.96 -3.98 0.14
N LEU A 145 -25.14 -3.15 1.18
CA LEU A 145 -24.60 -3.40 2.51
C LEU A 145 -25.80 -3.57 3.43
N GLY A 146 -25.83 -4.68 4.17
CA GLY A 146 -26.95 -5.00 5.04
C GLY A 146 -27.02 -4.04 6.23
N LYS A 147 -28.22 -3.81 6.76
CA LYS A 147 -28.47 -3.01 7.99
C LYS A 147 -27.64 -3.45 9.22
N ARG A 148 -27.02 -4.64 9.17
CA ARG A 148 -26.20 -5.22 10.25
C ARG A 148 -24.78 -4.62 10.31
N ASP A 149 -24.15 -4.34 9.16
CA ASP A 149 -22.80 -3.76 9.10
C ASP A 149 -22.80 -2.28 9.50
N HIS A 150 -23.89 -1.56 9.17
CA HIS A 150 -24.10 -0.18 9.59
C HIS A 150 -24.17 -0.03 11.10
N SER A 151 -24.80 -0.98 11.80
CA SER A 151 -24.93 -0.93 13.26
C SER A 151 -23.60 -1.16 13.97
N GLN A 152 -22.74 -2.03 13.43
CA GLN A 152 -21.46 -2.39 14.06
C GLN A 152 -20.41 -1.30 13.83
N LEU A 153 -20.34 -0.73 12.62
CA LEU A 153 -19.51 0.45 12.32
C LEU A 153 -19.98 1.68 13.11
N TRP A 154 -21.30 1.93 13.16
CA TRP A 154 -21.86 3.05 13.92
C TRP A 154 -21.63 2.93 15.43
N THR A 155 -21.66 1.71 15.98
CA THR A 155 -21.37 1.50 17.41
C THR A 155 -19.90 1.72 17.72
N GLY A 156 -18.98 1.31 16.84
CA GLY A 156 -17.55 1.63 16.97
C GLY A 156 -17.22 3.12 16.79
N LEU A 157 -18.02 3.84 16.00
CA LEU A 157 -17.91 5.30 15.80
C LEU A 157 -18.58 6.12 16.92
N ALA A 158 -19.64 5.59 17.53
CA ALA A 158 -20.39 6.22 18.62
C ALA A 158 -19.70 6.06 19.98
N PHE A 159 -18.69 5.19 20.06
CA PHE A 159 -17.69 5.22 21.12
C PHE A 159 -16.47 5.99 20.59
N ASP A 160 -16.16 7.10 21.24
CA ASP A 160 -15.51 8.31 20.71
C ASP A 160 -14.00 8.21 20.38
N ASP A 161 -13.46 7.03 20.03
CA ASP A 161 -12.00 6.81 19.92
C ASP A 161 -11.49 6.21 18.59
N ALA A 162 -12.37 5.86 17.64
CA ALA A 162 -11.91 5.27 16.38
C ALA A 162 -11.15 6.28 15.51
N ARG A 163 -9.86 6.01 15.22
CA ARG A 163 -9.01 6.83 14.34
C ARG A 163 -9.19 6.40 12.89
N ALA A 164 -9.56 7.34 12.02
CA ALA A 164 -9.65 7.11 10.58
C ALA A 164 -8.47 7.78 9.86
N ILE A 165 -7.64 6.99 9.17
CA ILE A 165 -6.42 7.46 8.50
C ILE A 165 -6.57 7.32 6.98
N ILE A 166 -6.21 8.38 6.26
CA ILE A 166 -6.18 8.44 4.81
C ILE A 166 -4.90 9.15 4.38
N HIS A 167 -4.07 8.50 3.55
CA HIS A 167 -2.78 9.06 3.11
C HIS A 167 -1.85 9.49 4.27
N GLY A 168 -1.90 8.78 5.39
CA GLY A 168 -1.10 9.06 6.59
C GLY A 168 -1.57 10.26 7.43
N ILE A 169 -2.77 10.77 7.20
CA ILE A 169 -3.38 11.83 8.03
C ILE A 169 -4.76 11.41 8.54
N GLU A 170 -5.19 12.04 9.63
CA GLU A 170 -6.53 11.90 10.19
C GLU A 170 -7.40 13.10 9.78
N PRO A 171 -8.24 12.98 8.74
CA PRO A 171 -9.13 14.06 8.37
C PRO A 171 -10.22 14.27 9.44
N PRO A 172 -10.68 15.51 9.65
CA PRO A 172 -11.82 15.79 10.54
C PRO A 172 -13.08 14.99 10.14
N MET A 173 -13.83 14.48 11.13
CA MET A 173 -15.02 13.66 10.88
C MET A 173 -16.18 14.39 10.21
N ASP A 174 -16.20 15.71 10.23
CA ASP A 174 -17.14 16.56 9.50
C ASP A 174 -16.72 16.82 8.04
N THR A 175 -15.55 16.33 7.61
CA THR A 175 -15.09 16.46 6.22
C THR A 175 -16.05 15.75 5.27
N PRO A 176 -16.58 16.42 4.24
CA PRO A 176 -17.53 15.80 3.32
C PRO A 176 -16.92 14.59 2.58
N LEU A 177 -17.54 13.42 2.70
CA LEU A 177 -17.08 12.18 2.07
C LEU A 177 -16.94 12.31 0.54
N GLN A 178 -17.84 13.07 -0.10
CA GLN A 178 -17.76 13.37 -1.53
C GLN A 178 -16.48 14.14 -1.88
N TRP A 179 -16.09 15.10 -1.03
CA TRP A 179 -14.87 15.87 -1.23
C TRP A 179 -13.63 14.99 -0.99
N LEU A 180 -13.62 14.13 0.03
CA LEU A 180 -12.56 13.15 0.24
C LEU A 180 -12.40 12.23 -0.97
N SER A 181 -13.50 11.70 -1.52
CA SER A 181 -13.45 10.87 -2.72
C SER A 181 -12.85 11.60 -3.93
N GLN A 182 -13.01 12.93 -4.03
CA GLN A 182 -12.46 13.72 -5.13
C GLN A 182 -10.98 14.07 -4.96
N HIS A 183 -10.48 14.22 -3.72
CA HIS A 183 -9.17 14.80 -3.46
C HIS A 183 -8.17 13.85 -2.76
N PHE A 184 -8.68 12.81 -2.11
CA PHE A 184 -7.90 11.82 -1.34
C PHE A 184 -8.04 10.39 -1.89
N SER A 185 -8.65 10.21 -3.06
CA SER A 185 -8.61 8.90 -3.71
C SER A 185 -7.19 8.61 -4.21
N TYR A 186 -6.81 7.34 -4.15
CA TYR A 186 -5.60 6.86 -4.80
C TYR A 186 -5.75 6.89 -6.33
N ALA A 187 -4.65 6.64 -7.05
CA ALA A 187 -4.64 6.66 -8.52
C ALA A 187 -5.60 5.62 -9.15
N ASP A 188 -5.99 4.61 -8.37
CA ASP A 188 -6.97 3.57 -8.72
C ASP A 188 -8.43 4.04 -8.57
N ASN A 189 -8.65 5.32 -8.22
CA ASN A 189 -9.94 5.96 -7.99
C ASN A 189 -10.70 5.46 -6.73
N PHE A 190 -10.07 4.68 -5.86
CA PHE A 190 -10.66 4.31 -4.56
C PHE A 190 -10.19 5.23 -3.43
N LEU A 191 -11.11 5.50 -2.50
CA LEU A 191 -10.81 6.15 -1.24
C LEU A 191 -10.53 5.06 -0.20
N HIS A 192 -9.25 4.75 0.01
CA HIS A 192 -8.82 3.76 0.99
C HIS A 192 -8.73 4.40 2.38
N ILE A 193 -9.53 3.91 3.32
CA ILE A 193 -9.62 4.42 4.70
C ILE A 193 -9.18 3.31 5.65
N VAL A 194 -8.16 3.59 6.46
CA VAL A 194 -7.71 2.69 7.52
C VAL A 194 -8.38 3.12 8.81
N VAL A 195 -9.05 2.19 9.49
CA VAL A 195 -9.74 2.46 10.76
C VAL A 195 -9.06 1.70 11.87
N PHE A 196 -8.61 2.41 12.89
CA PHE A 196 -8.10 1.84 14.13
C PHE A 196 -9.17 1.99 15.23
N PRO A 197 -9.33 0.96 16.09
CA PRO A 197 -10.17 1.06 17.28
C PRO A 197 -9.58 1.99 18.34
#